data_AF-A0A7X0MHJ5-F1
#
_entry.id   AF-A0A7X0MHJ5-F1
#
_cell.length_a   1.000
_cell.length_b   1.000
_cell.length_c   1.000
_cell.angle_alpha   90.00
_cell.angle_beta   90.00
_cell.angle_gamma   90.00
#
_symmetry.space_group_name_H-M   'P 1'
#
loop_
_entity.id
_entity.type
_entity.pdbx_description
1 polymer ?
#
loop_
_entity_poly.entity_id
_entity_poly.type
_entity_poly.pdbx_seq_one_letter_code
_entity_poly.pdbx_strand_id
1 'polypeptide(L)'
;MKRLFIAALSLFLFSGQLIAQSKQSGVILFESTFNPVAMAAANGIKLSNEAIARMPKSSVTSFELMFNPTYASYMQVEETAKSSANPADRHHGGMRYGGLAVFGGGINREFYYSFDDQKLIQAFDLSDTTFLMEEKLGVLPAAGMGSLQTPPVIEYIQSDETKKILGFTCSKVIVKTSVKRKIQGEEKEFTDIAMLWYTDELGFDFSPNPALWKRGAVLAIEGKGTDIEAKSIVYKEISDQSLDLPAKGILITQDQFRAKMNLRRRQARLYRSGSWNEVKTMSIN
;
A
#
# COMPACT_ATOMS: atom_id res chain seq x y z
N MET A 1 3.95 56.42 6.93
CA MET A 1 4.38 55.71 5.70
C MET A 1 5.46 54.66 5.93
N LYS A 2 6.53 54.89 6.72
CA LYS A 2 7.60 53.89 6.95
C LYS A 2 7.15 52.57 7.61
N ARG A 3 6.13 52.60 8.48
CA ARG A 3 5.60 51.39 9.15
C ARG A 3 4.72 50.50 8.26
N LEU A 4 4.06 51.09 7.25
CA LEU A 4 3.26 50.33 6.27
C LEU A 4 4.14 49.61 5.25
N PHE A 5 5.30 50.18 4.90
CA PHE A 5 6.28 49.54 4.02
C PHE A 5 6.91 48.29 4.65
N ILE A 6 7.19 48.31 5.96
CA ILE A 6 7.77 47.16 6.67
C ILE A 6 6.77 46.00 6.74
N ALA A 7 5.48 46.29 6.99
CA ALA A 7 4.42 45.27 7.03
C ALA A 7 4.18 44.61 5.65
N ALA A 8 4.22 45.39 4.57
CA ALA A 8 4.07 44.88 3.20
C ALA A 8 5.27 44.01 2.78
N LEU A 9 6.50 44.39 3.19
CA LEU A 9 7.71 43.63 2.89
C LEU A 9 7.76 42.30 3.66
N SER A 10 7.28 42.28 4.91
CA SER A 10 7.18 41.04 5.70
C SER A 10 6.13 40.06 5.14
N LEU A 11 5.01 40.56 4.60
CA LEU A 11 4.01 39.71 3.94
C LEU A 11 4.55 39.09 2.65
N PHE A 12 5.32 39.84 1.86
CA PHE A 12 5.97 39.33 0.65
C PHE A 12 7.03 38.25 0.95
N LEU A 13 7.82 38.44 2.01
CA LEU A 13 8.86 37.47 2.42
C LEU A 13 8.27 36.15 2.95
N PHE A 14 7.12 36.18 3.63
CA PHE A 14 6.42 34.95 4.03
C PHE A 14 5.76 34.24 2.84
N SER A 15 5.22 34.97 1.86
CA SER A 15 4.65 34.34 0.65
C SER A 15 5.69 33.68 -0.26
N GLY A 16 6.94 34.17 -0.27
CA GLY A 16 8.01 33.59 -1.09
C GLY A 16 8.51 32.23 -0.59
N GLN A 17 8.42 31.96 0.72
CA GLN A 17 8.86 30.68 1.30
C GLN A 17 7.87 29.54 1.04
N LEU A 18 6.57 29.84 0.87
CA LEU A 18 5.53 28.83 0.57
C LEU A 18 5.65 28.26 -0.86
N ILE A 19 6.18 29.02 -1.82
CA ILE A 19 6.25 28.61 -3.24
C ILE A 19 7.52 27.79 -3.53
N ALA A 20 8.54 27.84 -2.66
CA ALA A 20 9.79 27.11 -2.88
C ALA A 20 9.72 25.63 -2.48
N GLN A 21 8.76 25.23 -1.63
CA GLN A 21 8.60 23.83 -1.23
C GLN A 21 7.81 22.98 -2.25
N SER A 22 7.02 23.58 -3.15
CA SER A 22 6.07 22.87 -4.03
C SER A 22 6.67 22.28 -5.31
N LYS A 23 8.01 22.17 -5.43
CA LYS A 23 8.69 21.69 -6.65
C LYS A 23 9.61 20.50 -6.41
N GLN A 24 9.42 19.78 -5.32
CA GLN A 24 10.26 18.63 -5.03
C GLN A 24 9.75 17.42 -5.83
N SER A 25 10.66 16.82 -6.57
CA SER A 25 10.48 15.52 -7.18
C SER A 25 11.62 14.61 -6.75
N GLY A 26 11.38 13.31 -6.73
CA GLY A 26 12.39 12.38 -6.30
C GLY A 26 11.90 10.96 -6.16
N VAL A 27 12.70 10.19 -5.44
CA VAL A 27 12.47 8.79 -5.17
C VAL A 27 12.65 8.51 -3.69
N ILE A 28 11.69 7.83 -3.08
CA ILE A 28 11.82 7.28 -1.73
C ILE A 28 11.84 5.75 -1.84
N LEU A 29 12.87 5.13 -1.27
CA LEU A 29 12.94 3.68 -1.14
C LEU A 29 12.37 3.26 0.20
N PHE A 30 11.49 2.26 0.18
CA PHE A 30 10.90 1.65 1.35
C PHE A 30 11.29 0.19 1.44
N GLU A 31 11.40 -0.32 2.67
CA GLU A 31 11.53 -1.75 2.91
C GLU A 31 10.38 -2.22 3.81
N SER A 32 9.69 -3.27 3.39
CA SER A 32 8.79 -4.04 4.23
C SER A 32 9.53 -5.24 4.80
N THR A 33 9.59 -5.35 6.11
CA THR A 33 10.09 -6.53 6.82
C THR A 33 8.92 -7.31 7.39
N PHE A 34 8.90 -8.62 7.17
CA PHE A 34 7.92 -9.53 7.75
C PHE A 34 8.62 -10.55 8.64
N ASN A 35 8.18 -10.68 9.88
CA ASN A 35 8.68 -11.65 10.85
C ASN A 35 7.54 -12.64 11.20
N PRO A 36 7.58 -13.88 10.68
CA PRO A 36 6.51 -14.85 10.88
C PRO A 36 6.37 -15.28 12.34
N VAL A 37 7.47 -15.31 13.10
CA VAL A 37 7.46 -15.70 14.52
C VAL A 37 6.81 -14.61 15.35
N ALA A 38 7.18 -13.35 15.12
CA ALA A 38 6.57 -12.20 15.78
C ALA A 38 5.07 -12.11 15.45
N MET A 39 4.70 -12.34 14.18
CA MET A 39 3.30 -12.36 13.77
C MET A 39 2.51 -13.50 14.43
N ALA A 40 3.07 -14.71 14.50
CA ALA A 40 2.42 -15.84 15.17
C ALA A 40 2.20 -15.55 16.66
N ALA A 41 3.25 -15.08 17.35
CA ALA A 41 3.20 -14.73 18.76
C ALA A 41 2.17 -13.62 19.05
N ALA A 42 2.14 -12.57 18.22
CA ALA A 42 1.20 -11.46 18.34
C ALA A 42 -0.27 -11.88 18.11
N ASN A 43 -0.50 -13.00 17.41
CA ASN A 43 -1.80 -13.64 17.24
C ASN A 43 -2.09 -14.73 18.29
N GLY A 44 -1.26 -14.86 19.32
CA GLY A 44 -1.43 -15.86 20.39
C GLY A 44 -1.07 -17.29 19.97
N ILE A 45 -0.44 -17.49 18.81
CA ILE A 45 -0.03 -18.80 18.32
C ILE A 45 1.35 -19.12 18.91
N LYS A 46 1.40 -20.14 19.77
CA LYS A 46 2.66 -20.68 20.29
C LYS A 46 3.24 -21.68 19.29
N LEU A 47 4.36 -21.34 18.68
CA LEU A 47 5.10 -22.22 17.78
C LEU A 47 6.05 -23.13 18.56
N SER A 48 6.20 -24.38 18.13
CA SER A 48 7.21 -25.28 18.69
C SER A 48 8.62 -24.87 18.27
N ASN A 49 9.65 -25.27 19.04
CA ASN A 49 11.04 -24.98 18.70
C ASN A 49 11.43 -25.52 17.31
N GLU A 50 10.95 -26.71 16.96
CA GLU A 50 11.14 -27.27 15.62
C GLU A 50 10.48 -26.43 14.52
N ALA A 51 9.27 -25.90 14.78
CA ALA A 51 8.59 -25.03 13.82
C ALA A 51 9.33 -23.70 13.64
N ILE A 52 9.80 -23.09 14.74
CA ILE A 52 10.61 -21.87 14.71
C ILE A 52 11.89 -22.10 13.91
N ALA A 53 12.57 -23.24 14.13
CA ALA A 53 13.81 -23.57 13.43
C ALA A 53 13.64 -23.77 11.91
N ARG A 54 12.44 -24.16 11.45
CA ARG A 54 12.11 -24.33 10.03
C ARG A 54 11.54 -23.06 9.39
N MET A 55 11.18 -22.04 10.16
CA MET A 55 10.66 -20.79 9.65
C MET A 55 11.77 -19.80 9.27
N PRO A 56 11.60 -19.00 8.20
CA PRO A 56 12.50 -17.90 7.94
C PRO A 56 12.42 -16.91 9.09
N LYS A 57 13.57 -16.37 9.52
CA LYS A 57 13.63 -15.37 10.60
C LYS A 57 12.90 -14.09 10.21
N SER A 58 13.08 -13.68 8.96
CA SER A 58 12.39 -12.55 8.36
C SER A 58 12.41 -12.67 6.83
N SER A 59 11.49 -11.98 6.17
CA SER A 59 11.56 -11.68 4.74
C SER A 59 11.52 -10.17 4.55
N VAL A 60 12.32 -9.66 3.61
CA VAL A 60 12.37 -8.24 3.26
C VAL A 60 11.82 -8.07 1.85
N THR A 61 11.10 -7.00 1.61
CA THR A 61 10.58 -6.63 0.29
C THR A 61 10.77 -5.14 0.10
N SER A 62 11.44 -4.76 -0.98
CA SER A 62 11.74 -3.36 -1.28
C SER A 62 10.68 -2.76 -2.18
N PHE A 63 10.38 -1.48 -1.96
CA PHE A 63 9.44 -0.70 -2.74
C PHE A 63 10.04 0.64 -3.08
N GLU A 64 9.61 1.20 -4.20
CA GLU A 64 10.03 2.51 -4.70
C GLU A 64 8.79 3.40 -4.84
N LEU A 65 8.85 4.58 -4.23
CA LEU A 65 7.96 5.69 -4.49
C LEU A 65 8.69 6.68 -5.39
N MET A 66 8.25 6.82 -6.64
CA MET A 66 8.64 7.93 -7.50
C MET A 66 7.59 9.03 -7.37
N PHE A 67 7.99 10.29 -7.18
CA PHE A 67 7.05 11.39 -7.01
C PHE A 67 7.52 12.66 -7.71
N ASN A 68 6.55 13.48 -8.12
CA ASN A 68 6.72 14.86 -8.51
C ASN A 68 5.64 15.72 -7.83
N PRO A 69 5.52 17.02 -8.11
CA PRO A 69 4.53 17.86 -7.43
C PRO A 69 3.06 17.46 -7.64
N THR A 70 2.76 16.70 -8.70
CA THR A 70 1.38 16.42 -9.14
C THR A 70 1.00 14.95 -8.92
N TYR A 71 1.95 14.05 -9.13
CA TYR A 71 1.73 12.61 -9.19
C TYR A 71 2.78 11.83 -8.41
N ALA A 72 2.43 10.60 -8.06
CA ALA A 72 3.39 9.62 -7.62
C ALA A 72 3.03 8.20 -8.06
N SER A 73 4.04 7.34 -8.16
CA SER A 73 3.91 5.91 -8.42
C SER A 73 4.65 5.13 -7.34
N TYR A 74 3.98 4.17 -6.72
CA TYR A 74 4.51 3.29 -5.69
C TYR A 74 4.43 1.83 -6.12
N MET A 75 5.57 1.16 -6.22
CA MET A 75 5.67 -0.22 -6.71
C MET A 75 6.76 -1.02 -5.99
N GLN A 76 6.65 -2.34 -6.05
CA GLN A 76 7.69 -3.25 -5.54
C GLN A 76 8.91 -3.25 -6.48
N VAL A 77 10.11 -3.21 -5.92
CA VAL A 77 11.38 -3.33 -6.65
C VAL A 77 11.78 -4.81 -6.70
N GLU A 78 12.07 -5.33 -7.90
CA GLU A 78 12.63 -6.68 -8.05
C GLU A 78 14.15 -6.65 -7.84
N GLU A 79 14.68 -7.51 -6.95
CA GLU A 79 16.12 -7.60 -6.66
C GLU A 79 16.99 -8.02 -7.88
N THR A 80 16.39 -8.45 -8.99
CA THR A 80 17.10 -8.91 -10.20
C THR A 80 17.17 -7.92 -11.36
N ALA A 81 16.77 -6.66 -11.20
CA ALA A 81 16.95 -5.64 -12.23
C ALA A 81 18.08 -4.67 -11.88
N LYS A 82 19.34 -5.06 -12.15
CA LYS A 82 20.42 -4.08 -12.33
C LYS A 82 19.99 -3.09 -13.42
N SER A 83 19.89 -1.82 -13.04
CA SER A 83 19.90 -0.62 -13.90
C SER A 83 19.50 -0.85 -15.37
N SER A 84 18.21 -0.75 -15.67
CA SER A 84 17.78 -0.32 -17.00
C SER A 84 17.38 1.15 -16.90
N ALA A 85 18.09 2.00 -17.62
CA ALA A 85 17.92 3.46 -17.63
C ALA A 85 16.70 3.93 -18.43
N ASN A 86 15.85 3.01 -18.93
CA ASN A 86 14.65 3.35 -19.71
C ASN A 86 13.37 2.91 -18.98
N PRO A 87 12.48 3.85 -18.60
CA PRO A 87 11.16 3.55 -18.04
C PRO A 87 10.27 2.70 -18.96
N ALA A 88 10.53 2.72 -20.28
CA ALA A 88 9.72 2.04 -21.30
C ALA A 88 9.95 0.52 -21.40
N ASP A 89 11.03 -0.02 -20.81
CA ASP A 89 11.41 -1.43 -20.97
C ASP A 89 11.07 -2.32 -19.76
N ARG A 90 10.26 -1.81 -18.81
CA ARG A 90 9.83 -2.54 -17.61
C ARG A 90 8.92 -3.71 -18.00
N HIS A 91 9.50 -4.89 -18.20
CA HIS A 91 8.78 -6.14 -18.50
C HIS A 91 8.00 -6.65 -17.28
N HIS A 92 6.69 -6.82 -17.43
CA HIS A 92 5.71 -7.21 -16.40
C HIS A 92 5.61 -8.74 -16.22
N GLY A 93 6.74 -9.43 -15.98
CA GLY A 93 6.84 -10.88 -16.22
C GLY A 93 7.35 -11.78 -15.09
N GLY A 94 7.37 -11.32 -13.82
CA GLY A 94 7.90 -12.09 -12.69
C GLY A 94 6.84 -12.67 -11.76
N MET A 95 7.03 -13.91 -11.28
CA MET A 95 6.30 -14.49 -10.14
C MET A 95 6.63 -13.69 -8.87
N ARG A 96 5.88 -12.62 -8.65
CA ARG A 96 6.09 -11.65 -7.56
C ARG A 96 5.38 -12.15 -6.29
N TYR A 97 6.14 -12.45 -5.24
CA TYR A 97 5.64 -12.90 -3.93
C TYR A 97 4.75 -11.82 -3.30
N GLY A 98 3.53 -12.20 -2.93
CA GLY A 98 2.45 -11.29 -2.51
C GLY A 98 2.84 -10.32 -1.41
N GLY A 99 2.93 -9.04 -1.79
CA GLY A 99 3.04 -7.90 -0.88
C GLY A 99 1.83 -7.75 0.05
N LEU A 100 2.14 -7.33 1.28
CA LEU A 100 1.25 -6.93 2.38
C LEU A 100 0.06 -7.85 2.71
N ALA A 101 0.29 -8.73 3.69
CA ALA A 101 -0.75 -9.46 4.43
C ALA A 101 -1.83 -8.56 5.08
N VAL A 102 -1.66 -7.24 5.08
CA VAL A 102 -2.64 -6.27 5.59
C VAL A 102 -3.82 -6.08 4.61
N PHE A 103 -3.71 -6.41 3.32
CA PHE A 103 -4.80 -6.23 2.32
C PHE A 103 -5.31 -7.44 1.58
N GLY A 104 -4.91 -8.64 1.98
CA GLY A 104 -5.53 -9.84 1.44
C GLY A 104 -5.19 -10.06 -0.04
N GLY A 105 -4.26 -10.99 -0.26
CA GLY A 105 -4.23 -11.80 -1.46
C GLY A 105 -3.25 -11.32 -2.53
N GLY A 106 -2.03 -11.87 -2.46
CA GLY A 106 -1.34 -12.59 -3.53
C GLY A 106 -1.20 -11.96 -4.92
N ILE A 107 -1.55 -10.70 -5.09
CA ILE A 107 -1.52 -9.94 -6.34
C ILE A 107 -0.73 -8.69 -6.03
N ASN A 108 0.35 -8.49 -6.78
CA ASN A 108 1.19 -7.31 -6.66
C ASN A 108 0.48 -6.15 -7.33
N ARG A 109 0.50 -5.03 -6.62
CA ARG A 109 -0.20 -3.82 -7.01
C ARG A 109 0.82 -2.71 -7.15
N GLU A 110 0.68 -1.96 -8.22
CA GLU A 110 1.31 -0.67 -8.40
C GLU A 110 0.26 0.39 -8.10
N PHE A 111 0.64 1.41 -7.33
CA PHE A 111 -0.27 2.45 -6.89
C PHE A 111 0.13 3.78 -7.53
N TYR A 112 -0.80 4.39 -8.24
CA TYR A 112 -0.63 5.68 -8.88
C TYR A 112 -1.47 6.71 -8.14
N TYR A 113 -0.85 7.79 -7.71
CA TYR A 113 -1.45 8.86 -6.93
C TYR A 113 -1.53 10.11 -7.78
N SER A 114 -2.67 10.80 -7.72
CA SER A 114 -2.78 12.20 -8.12
C SER A 114 -3.10 13.01 -6.88
N PHE A 115 -2.22 13.96 -6.55
CA PHE A 115 -2.32 14.73 -5.30
C PHE A 115 -3.45 15.75 -5.35
N ASP A 116 -3.65 16.43 -6.48
CA ASP A 116 -4.69 17.43 -6.67
C ASP A 116 -6.10 16.82 -6.56
N ASP A 117 -6.30 15.66 -7.19
CA ASP A 117 -7.61 15.00 -7.22
C ASP A 117 -7.82 14.03 -6.05
N GLN A 118 -6.81 13.81 -5.21
CA GLN A 118 -6.76 12.76 -4.18
C GLN A 118 -7.17 11.38 -4.73
N LYS A 119 -6.84 11.12 -6.00
CA LYS A 119 -7.17 9.87 -6.70
C LYS A 119 -6.07 8.84 -6.49
N LEU A 120 -6.50 7.60 -6.30
CA LEU A 120 -5.64 6.43 -6.22
C LEU A 120 -6.04 5.44 -7.31
N ILE A 121 -5.11 5.05 -8.18
CA ILE A 121 -5.34 3.98 -9.14
C ILE A 121 -4.43 2.83 -8.79
N GLN A 122 -5.02 1.65 -8.67
CA GLN A 122 -4.29 0.40 -8.47
C GLN A 122 -4.17 -0.31 -9.82
N ALA A 123 -2.95 -0.49 -10.28
CA ALA A 123 -2.65 -1.36 -11.41
C ALA A 123 -2.21 -2.73 -10.90
N PHE A 124 -2.75 -3.79 -11.49
CA PHE A 124 -2.33 -5.15 -11.17
C PHE A 124 -2.57 -6.11 -12.31
N ASP A 125 -1.71 -7.11 -12.41
CA ASP A 125 -1.83 -8.15 -13.41
C ASP A 125 -2.65 -9.32 -12.90
N LEU A 126 -3.60 -9.75 -13.73
CA LEU A 126 -4.47 -10.86 -13.44
C LEU A 126 -4.43 -11.83 -14.62
N SER A 127 -3.53 -12.82 -14.53
CA SER A 127 -3.03 -13.58 -15.70
C SER A 127 -2.23 -12.67 -16.62
N ASP A 128 -2.56 -12.59 -17.92
CA ASP A 128 -1.82 -11.80 -18.91
C ASP A 128 -2.49 -10.46 -19.21
N THR A 129 -3.31 -9.96 -18.27
CA THR A 129 -4.08 -8.73 -18.45
C THR A 129 -3.85 -7.82 -17.26
N THR A 130 -3.36 -6.62 -17.56
CA THR A 130 -3.25 -5.52 -16.60
C THR A 130 -4.61 -4.88 -16.41
N PHE A 131 -5.06 -4.84 -15.16
CA PHE A 131 -6.27 -4.17 -14.76
C PHE A 131 -5.92 -2.91 -13.98
N LEU A 132 -6.68 -1.85 -14.24
CA LEU A 132 -6.63 -0.60 -13.50
C LEU A 132 -7.90 -0.51 -12.66
N MET A 133 -7.78 -0.12 -11.41
CA MET A 133 -8.90 0.03 -10.51
C MET A 133 -8.78 1.35 -9.78
N GLU A 134 -9.71 2.25 -10.06
CA GLU A 134 -9.80 3.52 -9.36
C GLU A 134 -10.37 3.30 -7.96
N GLU A 135 -9.66 3.83 -6.97
CA GLU A 135 -10.05 3.87 -5.58
C GLU A 135 -9.87 5.28 -5.01
N LYS A 136 -10.35 5.47 -3.79
CA LYS A 136 -10.11 6.69 -3.02
C LYS A 136 -9.17 6.40 -1.88
N LEU A 137 -8.24 7.32 -1.62
CA LEU A 137 -7.34 7.25 -0.47
C LEU A 137 -8.15 7.09 0.83
N GLY A 138 -7.73 6.19 1.71
CA GLY A 138 -8.42 5.91 2.97
C GLY A 138 -9.66 5.02 2.88
N VAL A 139 -10.00 4.47 1.70
CA VAL A 139 -11.08 3.50 1.56
C VAL A 139 -10.52 2.10 1.55
N LEU A 140 -10.92 1.27 2.52
CA LEU A 140 -10.51 -0.12 2.56
C LEU A 140 -11.15 -0.90 1.41
N PRO A 141 -10.36 -1.61 0.57
CA PRO A 141 -10.93 -2.46 -0.45
C PRO A 141 -11.70 -3.61 0.20
N ALA A 142 -13.03 -3.59 0.08
CA ALA A 142 -13.90 -4.67 0.54
C ALA A 142 -13.55 -6.06 -0.04
N ALA A 143 -12.73 -6.11 -1.10
CA ALA A 143 -12.37 -7.32 -1.83
C ALA A 143 -11.42 -8.30 -1.10
N GLY A 144 -10.66 -7.84 -0.09
CA GLY A 144 -9.80 -8.70 0.75
C GLY A 144 -10.57 -9.51 1.80
N MET A 145 -11.80 -9.10 2.10
CA MET A 145 -12.65 -9.70 3.12
C MET A 145 -13.58 -10.70 2.41
N GLY A 146 -13.55 -11.98 2.81
CA GLY A 146 -14.48 -12.98 2.31
C GLY A 146 -15.93 -12.47 2.37
N SER A 147 -16.81 -12.97 1.50
CA SER A 147 -18.17 -12.46 1.23
C SER A 147 -19.16 -12.41 2.43
N LEU A 148 -18.69 -12.62 3.66
CA LEU A 148 -19.45 -12.74 4.89
C LEU A 148 -18.86 -11.92 6.06
N GLN A 149 -17.86 -11.07 5.84
CA GLN A 149 -17.27 -10.28 6.92
C GLN A 149 -17.83 -8.85 6.92
N THR A 150 -18.27 -8.39 8.08
CA THR A 150 -18.59 -6.99 8.33
C THR A 150 -17.38 -6.12 7.97
N PRO A 151 -17.58 -4.94 7.36
CA PRO A 151 -16.49 -4.01 7.14
C PRO A 151 -15.72 -3.76 8.45
N PRO A 152 -14.39 -3.71 8.41
CA PRO A 152 -13.59 -3.33 9.58
C PRO A 152 -13.97 -1.95 10.08
N VAL A 153 -13.95 -1.77 11.39
CA VAL A 153 -14.03 -0.45 12.04
C VAL A 153 -12.60 0.04 12.24
N ILE A 154 -12.28 1.22 11.73
CA ILE A 154 -10.98 1.87 11.94
C ILE A 154 -11.13 3.00 12.96
N GLU A 155 -10.32 2.98 14.00
CA GLU A 155 -10.18 4.06 14.98
C GLU A 155 -8.78 4.66 14.88
N TYR A 156 -8.72 5.99 14.88
CA TYR A 156 -7.48 6.76 14.82
C TYR A 156 -7.20 7.42 16.16
N ILE A 157 -6.07 7.09 16.77
CA ILE A 157 -5.62 7.70 18.01
C ILE A 157 -4.38 8.52 17.69
N GLN A 158 -4.52 9.83 17.71
CA GLN A 158 -3.38 10.74 17.60
C GLN A 158 -2.51 10.63 18.84
N SER A 159 -1.20 10.73 18.65
CA SER A 159 -0.22 10.75 19.73
C SER A 159 0.67 11.97 19.55
N ASP A 160 1.10 12.56 20.67
CA ASP A 160 2.07 13.67 20.67
C ASP A 160 3.51 13.18 20.47
N GLU A 161 3.72 11.87 20.29
CA GLU A 161 5.02 11.31 19.98
C GLU A 161 5.49 11.72 18.59
N THR A 162 6.74 12.19 18.53
CA THR A 162 7.42 12.54 17.28
C THR A 162 8.72 11.77 17.16
N LYS A 163 9.08 11.36 15.94
CA LYS A 163 10.40 10.79 15.64
C LYS A 163 10.96 11.37 14.34
N LYS A 164 12.29 11.39 14.20
CA LYS A 164 12.93 11.80 12.94
C LYS A 164 13.14 10.59 12.03
N ILE A 165 12.67 10.69 10.79
CA ILE A 165 12.89 9.67 9.74
C ILE A 165 13.43 10.41 8.52
N LEU A 166 14.59 9.99 8.01
CA LEU A 166 15.26 10.64 6.87
C LEU A 166 15.43 12.17 7.01
N GLY A 167 15.52 12.67 8.25
CA GLY A 167 15.65 14.09 8.56
C GLY A 167 14.33 14.83 8.79
N PHE A 168 13.18 14.25 8.42
CA PHE A 168 11.84 14.83 8.60
C PHE A 168 11.28 14.56 9.99
N THR A 169 10.54 15.53 10.53
CA THR A 169 9.78 15.33 11.77
C THR A 169 8.50 14.57 11.45
N CYS A 170 8.37 13.37 12.00
CA CYS A 170 7.22 12.50 11.80
C CYS A 170 6.37 12.44 13.08
N SER A 171 5.07 12.64 12.93
CA SER A 171 4.08 12.49 14.00
C SER A 171 3.52 11.07 14.02
N LYS A 172 3.22 10.56 15.21
CA LYS A 172 2.66 9.22 15.40
C LYS A 172 1.13 9.24 15.35
N VAL A 173 0.56 8.28 14.63
CA VAL A 173 -0.85 7.92 14.73
C VAL A 173 -0.98 6.42 14.95
N ILE A 174 -1.81 6.04 15.92
CA ILE A 174 -2.13 4.63 16.18
C ILE A 174 -3.44 4.34 15.46
N VAL A 175 -3.39 3.39 14.53
CA VAL A 175 -4.54 2.92 13.76
C VAL A 175 -4.99 1.58 14.35
N LYS A 176 -6.20 1.55 14.90
CA LYS A 176 -6.83 0.31 15.37
C LYS A 176 -7.85 -0.15 14.34
N THR A 177 -7.74 -1.40 13.90
CA THR A 177 -8.65 -2.01 12.93
C THR A 177 -9.36 -3.18 13.61
N SER A 178 -10.64 -3.01 13.92
CA SER A 178 -11.48 -4.07 14.50
C SER A 178 -12.31 -4.78 13.44
N VAL A 179 -12.26 -6.11 13.43
CA VAL A 179 -13.09 -6.96 12.58
C VAL A 179 -13.86 -7.95 13.45
N LYS A 180 -15.17 -8.02 13.27
CA LYS A 180 -15.99 -9.08 13.86
C LYS A 180 -16.03 -10.28 12.93
N ARG A 181 -15.73 -11.47 13.45
CA ARG A 181 -15.77 -12.74 12.72
C ARG A 181 -16.56 -13.77 13.52
N LYS A 182 -17.44 -14.48 12.83
CA LYS A 182 -18.09 -15.66 13.40
C LYS A 182 -17.13 -16.84 13.33
N ILE A 183 -16.76 -17.37 14.50
CA ILE A 183 -15.93 -18.57 14.64
C ILE A 183 -16.76 -19.56 15.44
N GLN A 184 -17.06 -20.72 14.85
CA GLN A 184 -17.86 -21.77 15.48
C GLN A 184 -19.23 -21.28 16.00
N GLY A 185 -19.84 -20.30 15.33
CA GLY A 185 -21.14 -19.74 15.71
C GLY A 185 -21.07 -18.58 16.70
N GLU A 186 -19.92 -18.34 17.35
CA GLU A 186 -19.70 -17.21 18.24
C GLU A 186 -19.12 -16.01 17.49
N GLU A 187 -19.62 -14.82 17.79
CA GLU A 187 -19.08 -13.57 17.27
C GLU A 187 -17.86 -13.16 18.11
N LYS A 188 -16.67 -13.19 17.50
CA LYS A 188 -15.43 -12.75 18.12
C LYS A 188 -14.92 -11.49 17.43
N GLU A 189 -14.54 -10.51 18.22
CA GLU A 189 -13.91 -9.29 17.74
C GLU A 189 -12.38 -9.46 17.73
N PHE A 190 -11.77 -9.10 16.62
CA PHE A 190 -10.33 -9.11 16.42
C PHE A 190 -9.87 -7.70 16.16
N THR A 191 -9.04 -7.16 17.06
CA THR A 191 -8.45 -5.83 16.91
C THR A 191 -7.00 -5.95 16.50
N ASP A 192 -6.67 -5.32 15.38
CA ASP A 192 -5.30 -5.11 14.94
C ASP A 192 -4.85 -3.68 15.23
N ILE A 193 -3.58 -3.51 15.57
CA ILE A 193 -3.01 -2.21 15.93
C ILE A 193 -1.76 -2.00 15.09
N ALA A 194 -1.72 -0.89 14.37
CA ALA A 194 -0.55 -0.42 13.65
C ALA A 194 -0.19 0.99 14.12
N MET A 195 1.11 1.27 14.24
CA MET A 195 1.63 2.61 14.53
C MET A 195 2.17 3.18 13.22
N LEU A 196 1.68 4.34 12.81
CA LEU A 196 2.11 5.00 11.60
C LEU A 196 2.82 6.29 11.95
N TRP A 197 3.86 6.58 11.19
CA TRP A 197 4.68 7.77 11.34
C TRP A 197 4.62 8.56 10.04
N TYR A 198 3.99 9.73 10.08
CA TYR A 198 3.73 10.57 8.91
C TYR A 198 4.30 11.96 9.07
N THR A 199 4.62 12.61 7.96
CA THR A 199 5.11 13.99 7.93
C THR A 199 4.34 14.82 6.91
N ASP A 200 4.03 16.07 7.26
CA ASP A 200 3.46 17.05 6.34
C ASP A 200 4.58 17.84 5.60
N GLU A 201 5.86 17.65 5.96
CA GLU A 201 7.01 18.38 5.40
C GLU A 201 7.27 18.09 3.92
N LEU A 202 6.81 16.93 3.41
CA LEU A 202 6.93 16.56 1.99
C LEU A 202 5.90 17.24 1.09
N GLY A 203 4.85 17.82 1.66
CA GLY A 203 3.86 18.61 0.91
C GLY A 203 2.84 17.82 0.09
N PHE A 204 2.77 16.49 0.25
CA PHE A 204 1.78 15.64 -0.40
C PHE A 204 1.28 14.52 0.52
N ASP A 205 0.08 14.01 0.23
CA ASP A 205 -0.52 12.88 0.93
C ASP A 205 -0.08 11.56 0.28
N PHE A 206 0.55 10.68 1.06
CA PHE A 206 0.98 9.36 0.59
C PHE A 206 0.98 8.35 1.73
N SER A 207 0.62 7.10 1.43
CA SER A 207 0.87 6.00 2.35
C SER A 207 1.27 4.72 1.61
N PRO A 208 2.30 4.00 2.06
CA PRO A 208 2.57 2.62 1.62
C PRO A 208 1.35 1.70 1.79
N ASN A 209 0.46 2.10 2.70
CA ASN A 209 -0.80 1.46 2.97
C ASN A 209 -1.94 2.52 2.90
N PRO A 210 -2.51 2.77 1.71
CA PRO A 210 -3.47 3.87 1.49
C PRO A 210 -4.75 3.79 2.31
N ALA A 211 -5.13 2.59 2.75
CA ALA A 211 -6.38 2.43 3.47
C ALA A 211 -6.24 2.45 5.00
N LEU A 212 -5.00 2.47 5.52
CA LEU A 212 -4.77 2.79 6.93
C LEU A 212 -4.74 4.29 7.19
N TRP A 213 -4.17 5.11 6.30
CA TRP A 213 -4.00 6.54 6.57
C TRP A 213 -3.93 7.36 5.29
N LYS A 214 -4.39 8.61 5.39
CA LYS A 214 -4.64 9.49 4.23
C LYS A 214 -3.99 10.87 4.29
N ARG A 215 -3.33 11.23 5.40
CA ARG A 215 -2.81 12.59 5.61
C ARG A 215 -1.29 12.60 5.70
N GLY A 216 -0.66 13.50 4.98
CA GLY A 216 0.79 13.61 4.91
C GLY A 216 1.43 12.37 4.28
N ALA A 217 2.74 12.41 4.16
CA ALA A 217 3.52 11.29 3.65
C ALA A 217 3.90 10.36 4.82
N VAL A 218 3.40 9.12 4.78
CA VAL A 218 3.75 8.07 5.74
C VAL A 218 5.13 7.51 5.41
N LEU A 219 6.06 7.67 6.34
CA LEU A 219 7.44 7.21 6.20
C LEU A 219 7.73 5.93 6.98
N ALA A 220 6.88 5.55 7.96
CA ALA A 220 6.95 4.24 8.57
C ALA A 220 5.57 3.72 9.02
N ILE A 221 5.41 2.41 8.98
CA ILE A 221 4.27 1.66 9.51
C ILE A 221 4.84 0.51 10.33
N GLU A 222 4.51 0.46 11.61
CA GLU A 222 4.93 -0.58 12.54
C GLU A 222 3.71 -1.41 12.93
N GLY A 223 3.75 -2.71 12.66
CA GLY A 223 2.62 -3.61 12.83
C GLY A 223 3.00 -4.89 13.56
N LYS A 224 2.05 -5.81 13.68
CA LYS A 224 2.28 -7.11 14.34
C LYS A 224 3.12 -8.03 13.46
N GLY A 225 4.44 -7.91 13.58
CA GLY A 225 5.40 -8.70 12.80
C GLY A 225 5.47 -8.29 11.32
N THR A 226 5.01 -7.09 10.99
CA THR A 226 5.22 -6.48 9.67
C THR A 226 5.49 -5.01 9.86
N ASP A 227 6.66 -4.57 9.40
CA ASP A 227 7.08 -3.18 9.47
C ASP A 227 7.38 -2.69 8.06
N ILE A 228 7.06 -1.45 7.75
CA ILE A 228 7.45 -0.74 6.53
C ILE A 228 8.18 0.52 6.95
N GLU A 229 9.35 0.80 6.39
CA GLU A 229 10.11 2.00 6.70
C GLU A 229 10.79 2.57 5.46
N ALA A 230 10.76 3.90 5.32
CA ALA A 230 11.52 4.64 4.34
C ALA A 230 13.03 4.57 4.67
N LYS A 231 13.82 4.04 3.75
CA LYS A 231 15.27 3.82 3.91
C LYS A 231 16.11 4.91 3.28
N SER A 232 15.63 5.54 2.22
CA SER A 232 16.34 6.66 1.59
C SER A 232 15.39 7.55 0.81
N ILE A 233 15.79 8.80 0.63
CA ILE A 233 15.15 9.77 -0.26
C ILE A 233 16.23 10.39 -1.16
N VAL A 234 15.98 10.42 -2.47
CA VAL A 234 16.86 11.03 -3.47
C VAL A 234 16.03 12.01 -4.28
N TYR A 235 16.36 13.29 -4.19
CA TYR A 235 15.75 14.32 -5.01
C TYR A 235 16.37 14.30 -6.41
N LYS A 236 15.51 14.14 -7.42
CA LYS A 236 15.86 14.19 -8.83
C LYS A 236 14.62 14.58 -9.63
N GLU A 237 14.82 15.13 -10.81
CA GLU A 237 13.71 15.42 -11.71
C GLU A 237 13.03 14.11 -12.16
N ILE A 238 11.71 14.05 -12.00
CA ILE A 238 10.87 12.91 -12.41
C ILE A 238 9.86 13.44 -13.43
N SER A 239 9.92 12.92 -14.65
CA SER A 239 8.99 13.31 -15.71
C SER A 239 7.61 12.69 -15.48
N ASP A 240 6.56 13.41 -15.87
CA ASP A 240 5.18 12.91 -15.81
C ASP A 240 5.02 11.56 -16.54
N GLN A 241 5.72 11.39 -17.67
CA GLN A 241 5.73 10.14 -18.45
C GLN A 241 6.19 8.91 -17.66
N SER A 242 7.07 9.10 -16.65
CA SER A 242 7.53 8.00 -15.80
C SER A 242 6.53 7.60 -14.72
N LEU A 243 5.49 8.43 -14.53
CA LEU A 243 4.40 8.26 -13.57
C LEU A 243 3.07 7.96 -14.27
N ASP A 244 3.08 7.84 -15.60
CA ASP A 244 1.89 7.53 -16.39
C ASP A 244 1.37 6.13 -16.11
N LEU A 245 0.04 5.99 -16.18
CA LEU A 245 -0.63 4.71 -16.07
C LEU A 245 -0.22 3.76 -17.21
N PRO A 246 -0.24 2.43 -16.98
CA PRO A 246 -0.01 1.45 -18.03
C PRO A 246 -0.99 1.64 -19.21
N ALA A 247 -0.46 1.92 -20.40
CA ALA A 247 -1.26 2.25 -21.59
C ALA A 247 -2.24 1.14 -22.04
N LYS A 248 -1.97 -0.12 -21.69
CA LYS A 248 -2.83 -1.29 -22.02
C LYS A 248 -3.74 -1.70 -20.86
N GLY A 249 -3.82 -0.91 -19.79
CA GLY A 249 -4.61 -1.24 -18.61
C GLY A 249 -6.11 -1.20 -18.86
N ILE A 250 -6.83 -2.24 -18.44
CA ILE A 250 -8.30 -2.29 -18.52
C ILE A 250 -8.89 -1.76 -17.21
N LEU A 251 -9.62 -0.66 -17.28
CA LEU A 251 -10.34 -0.12 -16.13
C LEU A 251 -11.43 -1.11 -15.68
N ILE A 252 -11.41 -1.49 -14.40
CA ILE A 252 -12.45 -2.31 -13.79
C ILE A 252 -12.94 -1.71 -12.49
N THR A 253 -14.19 -2.00 -12.17
CA THR A 253 -14.80 -1.67 -10.89
C THR A 253 -14.42 -2.67 -9.80
N GLN A 254 -14.56 -2.27 -8.54
CA GLN A 254 -14.34 -3.15 -7.39
C GLN A 254 -15.22 -4.41 -7.42
N ASP A 255 -16.45 -4.31 -7.91
CA ASP A 255 -17.36 -5.46 -8.03
C ASP A 255 -16.92 -6.44 -9.12
N GLN A 256 -16.43 -5.93 -10.26
CA GLN A 256 -15.84 -6.75 -11.31
C GLN A 256 -14.57 -7.45 -10.82
N PHE A 257 -13.71 -6.75 -10.08
CA PHE A 257 -12.54 -7.34 -9.44
C PHE A 257 -12.95 -8.46 -8.47
N ARG A 258 -13.93 -8.19 -7.59
CA ARG A 258 -14.45 -9.17 -6.64
C ARG A 258 -15.02 -10.41 -7.32
N ALA A 259 -15.80 -10.24 -8.39
CA ALA A 259 -16.34 -11.34 -9.17
C ALA A 259 -15.23 -12.20 -9.78
N LYS A 260 -14.21 -11.59 -10.38
CA LYS A 260 -13.03 -12.30 -10.93
C LYS A 260 -12.27 -13.07 -9.85
N MET A 261 -12.06 -12.47 -8.68
CA MET A 261 -11.40 -13.13 -7.55
C MET A 261 -12.21 -14.27 -6.97
N ASN A 262 -13.54 -14.15 -6.92
CA ASN A 262 -14.43 -15.22 -6.46
C ASN A 262 -14.44 -16.39 -7.44
N LEU A 263 -14.48 -16.12 -8.75
CA LEU A 263 -14.40 -17.14 -9.79
C LEU A 263 -13.10 -17.93 -9.67
N ARG A 264 -11.96 -17.24 -9.55
CA ARG A 264 -10.65 -17.88 -9.33
C ARG A 264 -10.59 -18.70 -8.06
N ARG A 265 -11.10 -18.17 -6.94
CA ARG A 265 -11.17 -18.91 -5.67
C ARG A 265 -12.00 -20.19 -5.82
N ARG A 266 -13.14 -20.13 -6.53
CA ARG A 266 -13.97 -21.30 -6.82
C ARG A 266 -13.23 -22.30 -7.70
N GLN A 267 -12.60 -21.86 -8.78
CA GLN A 267 -11.79 -22.70 -9.65
C GLN A 267 -10.64 -23.37 -8.89
N ALA A 268 -9.86 -22.64 -8.11
CA ALA A 268 -8.76 -23.17 -7.31
C ALA A 268 -9.23 -24.21 -6.29
N ARG A 269 -10.41 -24.02 -5.68
CA ARG A 269 -11.03 -25.03 -4.79
C ARG A 269 -11.38 -26.31 -5.55
N LEU A 270 -11.98 -26.18 -6.74
CA LEU A 270 -12.33 -27.33 -7.59
C LEU A 270 -11.09 -28.12 -8.05
N TYR A 271 -10.00 -27.42 -8.40
CA TYR A 271 -8.71 -28.04 -8.73
C TYR A 271 -8.11 -28.77 -7.53
N ARG A 272 -8.18 -28.20 -6.32
CA ARG A 272 -7.71 -28.85 -5.08
C ARG A 272 -8.56 -30.04 -4.65
N SER A 273 -9.85 -30.07 -5.00
CA SER A 273 -10.77 -31.16 -4.64
C SER A 273 -10.86 -32.26 -5.71
N GLY A 274 -10.09 -32.21 -6.79
CA GLY A 274 -10.06 -33.25 -7.84
C GLY A 274 -11.34 -33.37 -8.70
N SER A 275 -12.29 -32.44 -8.58
CA SER A 275 -13.64 -32.52 -9.18
C SER A 275 -13.71 -31.92 -10.60
N TRP A 276 -12.58 -31.74 -11.29
CA TRP A 276 -12.57 -31.11 -12.62
C TRP A 276 -13.16 -31.98 -13.74
N ASN A 277 -13.27 -33.30 -13.53
CA ASN A 277 -13.78 -34.23 -14.55
C ASN A 277 -15.33 -34.32 -14.63
N GLU A 278 -16.08 -33.73 -13.69
CA GLU A 278 -17.55 -33.89 -13.66
C GLU A 278 -18.34 -32.77 -14.37
N VAL A 279 -17.69 -31.66 -14.77
CA VAL A 279 -18.40 -30.50 -15.36
C VAL A 279 -18.43 -30.52 -16.89
N LYS A 280 -17.81 -31.52 -17.55
CA LYS A 280 -17.83 -31.63 -19.02
C LYS A 280 -19.07 -32.31 -19.61
N THR A 281 -20.04 -32.73 -18.80
CA THR A 281 -21.30 -33.31 -19.29
C THR A 281 -22.52 -32.60 -18.68
N MET A 282 -22.75 -31.36 -19.09
CA MET A 282 -24.13 -30.89 -19.25
C MET A 282 -24.39 -30.87 -20.75
N SER A 283 -24.84 -32.02 -21.27
CA SER A 283 -25.52 -32.09 -22.56
C SER A 283 -26.81 -31.30 -22.46
N ILE A 284 -26.95 -30.31 -23.34
CA ILE A 284 -28.22 -29.67 -23.65
C ILE A 284 -29.07 -30.74 -24.36
N ASN A 285 -30.19 -31.11 -23.76
CA ASN A 285 -31.36 -31.62 -24.47
C ASN A 285 -32.36 -30.49 -24.58
#